data_AF-A0A354VD28-F1
#
_entry.id   AF-A0A354VD28-F1
#
_cell.length_a   1.000
_cell.length_b   1.000
_cell.length_c   1.000
_cell.angle_alpha   90.00
_cell.angle_beta   90.00
_cell.angle_gamma   90.00
#
_symmetry.space_group_name_H-M   'P 1'
#
loop_
_entity.id
_entity.type
_entity.pdbx_description
1 polymer ?
#
loop_
_entity_poly.entity_id
_entity_poly.type
_entity_poly.pdbx_seq_one_letter_code
_entity_poly.pdbx_strand_id
1 'polypeptide(L)' 'MITPAITPSEIRRALLLREEIALLDLRHEAAYATGHPLFAANMAADRIALEAETRLPRKDV' A
#
# COMPACT_ATOMS: atom_id res chain seq x y z
N MET A 1 12.68 -7.99 13.75
CA MET A 1 11.21 -8.06 13.64
C MET A 1 10.89 -8.90 12.42
N ILE A 2 10.03 -9.90 12.54
CA ILE A 2 9.58 -10.68 11.38
C ILE A 2 8.37 -9.94 10.83
N THR A 3 8.51 -9.37 9.63
CA THR A 3 7.36 -8.78 8.94
C THR A 3 6.51 -9.93 8.41
N PRO A 4 5.22 -10.05 8.81
CA PRO A 4 4.36 -11.07 8.25
C PRO A 4 4.26 -10.88 6.74
N ALA A 5 4.46 -11.96 5.99
CA ALA A 5 4.30 -11.93 4.54
C ALA A 5 2.81 -12.08 4.21
N ILE A 6 2.24 -11.09 3.51
CA ILE A 6 0.87 -11.14 2.97
C ILE A 6 0.95 -11.53 1.49
N THR A 7 0.10 -12.46 1.07
CA THR A 7 0.05 -12.96 -0.30
C THR A 7 -0.90 -12.15 -1.20
N PRO A 8 -0.73 -12.17 -2.53
CA PRO A 8 -1.68 -11.54 -3.45
C PRO A 8 -3.12 -12.05 -3.32
N SER A 9 -3.32 -13.33 -2.96
CA SER A 9 -4.65 -13.90 -2.72
C SER A 9 -5.33 -13.32 -1.49
N GLU A 10 -4.56 -13.02 -0.43
CA GLU A 10 -5.09 -12.38 0.78
C GLU A 10 -5.47 -10.92 0.50
N ILE A 11 -4.65 -10.18 -0.26
CA ILE A 11 -4.99 -8.83 -0.71
C ILE A 11 -6.28 -8.84 -1.56
N ARG A 12 -6.38 -9.77 -2.52
CA ARG A 12 -7.61 -9.91 -3.33
C ARG A 12 -8.83 -10.23 -2.47
N ARG A 13 -8.69 -11.07 -1.46
CA ARG A 13 -9.78 -11.38 -0.51
C ARG A 13 -10.20 -10.13 0.26
N ALA A 14 -9.26 -9.37 0.83
CA ALA A 14 -9.54 -8.14 1.55
C ALA A 14 -10.30 -7.12 0.68
N LEU A 15 -9.86 -6.92 -0.57
CA LEU A 15 -10.55 -6.07 -1.54
C LEU A 15 -11.98 -6.54 -1.85
N LEU A 16 -12.21 -7.85 -1.99
CA LEU A 16 -13.54 -8.42 -2.23
C LEU A 16 -14.48 -8.27 -1.03
N LEU A 17 -13.93 -8.43 0.17
CA LEU A 17 -14.66 -8.27 1.44
C LEU A 17 -14.84 -6.79 1.82
N ARG A 18 -14.27 -5.86 1.04
CA ARG A 18 -14.26 -4.42 1.33
C ARG A 18 -13.66 -4.10 2.70
N GLU A 19 -12.67 -4.90 3.11
CA GLU A 19 -11.84 -4.59 4.26
C GLU A 19 -11.01 -3.33 3.93
N GLU A 20 -10.89 -2.42 4.90
CA GLU A 20 -10.04 -1.24 4.74
C GLU A 20 -8.58 -1.67 4.75
N ILE A 21 -7.87 -1.45 3.66
CA ILE A 21 -6.44 -1.76 3.53
C ILE A 21 -5.71 -0.64 2.78
N ALA A 22 -4.43 -0.47 3.10
CA ALA A 22 -3.52 0.35 2.31
C ALA A 22 -2.55 -0.56 1.54
N LEU A 23 -2.72 -0.62 0.21
CA LEU A 23 -1.75 -1.25 -0.68
C LEU A 23 -0.81 -0.18 -1.24
N LEU A 24 0.44 -0.15 -0.76
CA LEU A 24 1.40 0.90 -1.11
C LEU A 24 2.54 0.36 -1.98
N ASP A 25 2.79 1.05 -3.09
CA ASP A 25 3.97 0.82 -3.92
C ASP A 25 5.05 1.84 -3.55
N LEU A 26 6.15 1.35 -2.98
CA LEU A 26 7.23 2.20 -2.45
C LEU A 26 8.28 2.61 -3.48
N ARG A 27 8.11 2.22 -4.75
CA ARG A 27 9.00 2.62 -5.84
C ARG A 27 8.78 4.10 -6.19
N HIS A 28 9.74 4.70 -6.89
CA HIS A 28 9.54 6.03 -7.48
C HIS A 28 8.40 6.01 -8.50
N GLU A 29 7.75 7.17 -8.68
CA GLU A 29 6.60 7.35 -9.56
C GLU A 29 6.83 6.80 -10.98
N ALA A 30 8.02 7.04 -11.55
CA ALA A 30 8.34 6.53 -12.88
C ALA A 30 8.24 5.00 -13.00
N ALA A 31 8.66 4.25 -11.97
CA ALA A 31 8.57 2.79 -11.96
C ALA A 31 7.17 2.29 -11.59
N TYR A 32 6.42 3.06 -10.80
CA TYR A 32 5.00 2.79 -10.53
C TYR A 32 4.16 2.95 -11.80
N ALA A 33 4.41 4.00 -12.59
CA ALA A 33 3.66 4.33 -13.80
C ALA A 33 3.81 3.31 -14.94
N THR A 34 4.87 2.48 -14.95
CA THR A 34 5.01 1.40 -15.93
C THR A 34 4.11 0.20 -15.64
N GLY A 35 3.62 0.07 -14.41
CA GLY A 35 2.70 -0.99 -14.02
C GLY A 35 2.67 -1.22 -12.51
N HIS A 36 1.46 -1.30 -11.97
CA HIS A 36 1.18 -1.56 -10.56
C HIS A 36 -0.16 -2.29 -10.41
N PRO A 37 -0.39 -3.02 -9.30
CA PRO A 37 -1.69 -3.62 -9.03
C PRO A 37 -2.79 -2.56 -8.95
N LEU A 38 -4.00 -2.89 -9.41
CA LEU A 38 -5.18 -2.04 -9.23
C LEU A 38 -5.40 -1.75 -7.73
N PHE A 39 -5.73 -0.50 -7.39
CA PHE A 39 -5.84 0.05 -6.03
C PHE A 39 -4.52 0.22 -5.25
N ALA A 40 -3.37 -0.18 -5.79
CA ALA A 40 -2.10 0.20 -5.20
C ALA A 40 -1.87 1.71 -5.38
N ALA A 41 -1.56 2.42 -4.30
CA ALA A 41 -1.21 3.83 -4.34
C ALA A 41 0.30 4.01 -4.24
N ASN A 42 0.89 4.83 -5.10
CA ASN A 42 2.31 5.15 -5.00
C ASN A 42 2.62 5.93 -3.72
N MET A 43 3.68 5.58 -2.99
CA MET A 43 4.24 6.35 -1.88
C MET A 43 5.73 6.03 -1.83
N ALA A 44 6.56 6.77 -2.58
CA ALA A 44 8.00 6.52 -2.61
C ALA A 44 8.59 6.48 -1.20
N ALA A 45 9.51 5.54 -0.96
CA ALA A 45 10.01 5.25 0.39
C ALA A 45 10.59 6.48 1.13
N ASP A 46 11.22 7.38 0.39
CA ASP A 46 11.78 8.64 0.87
C ASP A 46 10.71 9.70 1.26
N ARG A 47 9.45 9.51 0.82
CA ARG A 47 8.32 10.39 1.10
C ARG A 47 7.40 9.89 2.22
N ILE A 48 7.64 8.70 2.77
CA ILE A 48 6.80 8.11 3.83
C ILE A 48 6.63 9.08 5.00
N ALA A 49 7.71 9.67 5.50
CA ALA A 49 7.68 10.59 6.64
C ALA A 49 6.85 11.86 6.37
N LEU A 50 6.73 12.27 5.10
CA LEU A 50 5.97 13.46 4.70
C LEU A 50 4.48 13.14 4.49
N GLU A 51 4.16 11.96 3.98
CA GLU A 51 2.82 11.68 3.47
C GLU A 51 1.98 10.73 4.33
N ALA A 52 2.63 9.88 5.14
CA ALA A 52 1.94 8.80 5.84
C ALA A 52 0.88 9.31 6.83
N GLU A 53 1.10 10.44 7.49
CA GLU A 53 0.11 10.99 8.42
C GLU A 53 -1.16 11.45 7.73
N THR A 54 -1.05 12.15 6.59
CA THR A 54 -2.20 12.65 5.84
C THR A 54 -2.91 11.52 5.08
N ARG A 55 -2.16 10.54 4.56
CA ARG A 55 -2.72 9.45 3.73
C ARG A 55 -3.20 8.24 4.50
N LEU A 56 -2.63 7.98 5.68
CA LEU A 56 -2.97 6.86 6.57
C LEU A 56 -3.38 7.41 7.96
N PRO A 57 -4.51 8.12 8.07
CA PRO A 57 -4.92 8.74 9.33
C PRO A 57 -5.37 7.70 10.37
N ARG A 58 -5.86 6.54 9.95
CA ARG A 58 -6.20 5.41 10.83
C ARG A 58 -4.95 4.58 11.11
N LYS A 59 -4.59 4.43 12.39
CA LYS A 59 -3.36 3.72 12.84
C LYS A 59 -3.66 2.33 13.40
N ASP A 60 -4.92 1.99 13.54
CA ASP A 60 -5.45 0.76 14.14
C ASP A 60 -5.91 -0.28 13.12
N VAL A 61 -5.82 0.06 11.82
CA VAL A 61 -6.12 -0.81 10.67
C VAL A 61 -4.85 -1.52 10.21
#